data_AF-A0A517M0D8-F1
#
_entry.id   AF-A0A517M0D8-F1
#
_cell.length_a   1.000
_cell.length_b   1.000
_cell.length_c   1.000
_cell.angle_alpha   90.00
_cell.angle_beta   90.00
_cell.angle_gamma   90.00
#
_symmetry.space_group_name_H-M   'P 1'
#
loop_
_entity.id
_entity.type
_entity.pdbx_description
1 polymer ?
#
loop_
_entity_poly.entity_id
_entity_poly.type
_entity_poly.pdbx_seq_one_letter_code
_entity_poly.pdbx_strand_id
1 'polypeptide(L)'
;MFAVLGLIYASIVPLEFQPLSFAEAIKRFPEIPWLNLGVYRRADWVANGLVAFPFGFLLAGAADRDSRTTGRYALALLAIIVFGNALVVAIEFLQLWYPRRTVSQNDIAAGCIGATIGPLAWMFVGRPAVAAWRQVRRLTWDGPSSRRITGWLLLMYLSLLIAYSVLPLDIMFSGNEWQAKWQAGRFAWVPELNLVSIDLQRGTLHLALSLVLSAARMLPVGLLLVVSGWRQRGLALLIGVPILIELLQAPIFTRFTTFADALCGWGGGLLGMVVGLQLEPIARFNDRLAVRVAAVVTALAAVVMAFLGRYERIASDAEVAYAWSQFWTPPFVKYYYTSEFMAGSNLMGKLIAFSILGGALCNAFSRPGQRVSPPRLASCCVSLAIVVGAGVAIEISQIYLVPFYGDAADVLIYAVGAFCGWGFYRSIVTWGLTPDPSSNGSYSRLYQ
;
A
#
# COMPACT_ATOMS: atom_id res chain seq x y z
N MET A 1 8.27 8.56 20.57
CA MET A 1 9.63 8.77 20.03
C MET A 1 9.69 8.49 18.53
N PHE A 2 9.55 7.25 18.05
CA PHE A 2 9.61 6.94 16.61
C PHE A 2 8.67 7.79 15.73
N ALA A 3 7.41 7.99 16.15
CA ALA A 3 6.47 8.82 15.41
C ALA A 3 6.88 10.30 15.30
N VAL A 4 7.56 10.85 16.32
CA VAL A 4 8.10 12.22 16.30
C VAL A 4 9.28 12.29 15.35
N LEU A 5 10.22 11.36 15.47
CA LEU A 5 11.41 11.30 14.61
C LEU A 5 11.02 11.08 13.14
N GLY A 6 10.04 10.21 12.88
CA GLY A 6 9.51 9.96 11.55
C GLY A 6 8.83 11.19 10.94
N LEU A 7 8.06 11.95 11.73
CA LEU A 7 7.47 13.21 11.28
C LEU A 7 8.55 14.24 10.92
N ILE A 8 9.53 14.46 11.79
CA ILE A 8 10.63 15.39 11.53
C ILE A 8 11.36 14.95 10.25
N TYR A 9 11.78 13.67 10.18
CA TYR A 9 12.50 13.11 9.04
C TYR A 9 11.74 13.30 7.72
N ALA A 10 10.47 12.89 7.66
CA ALA A 10 9.64 12.99 6.46
C ALA A 10 9.48 14.44 5.97
N SER A 11 9.58 15.41 6.87
CA SER A 11 9.47 16.83 6.55
C SER A 11 10.79 17.49 6.14
N ILE A 12 11.95 16.93 6.48
CA ILE A 12 13.27 17.55 6.17
C ILE A 12 14.09 16.80 5.10
N VAL A 13 13.68 15.60 4.69
CA VAL A 13 14.22 14.90 3.51
C VAL A 13 14.09 15.82 2.28
N PRO A 14 15.17 16.06 1.51
CA PRO A 14 16.36 15.22 1.29
C PRO A 14 17.56 15.43 2.23
N LEU A 15 17.43 16.20 3.31
CA LEU A 15 18.53 16.50 4.26
C LEU A 15 19.67 17.38 3.68
N GLU A 16 19.33 18.23 2.71
CA GLU A 16 20.25 19.22 2.15
C GLU A 16 20.32 20.45 3.04
N PHE A 17 21.37 20.55 3.85
CA PHE A 17 21.58 21.70 4.73
C PHE A 17 22.05 22.93 3.95
N GLN A 18 21.36 24.06 4.14
CA GLN A 18 21.79 25.37 3.68
C GLN A 18 22.11 26.27 4.88
N PRO A 19 23.31 26.87 4.94
CA PRO A 19 23.69 27.72 6.04
C PRO A 19 22.86 29.01 6.03
N LEU A 20 22.10 29.22 7.11
CA LEU A 20 21.33 30.43 7.37
C LEU A 20 21.61 30.88 8.80
N SER A 21 21.85 32.17 9.00
CA SER A 21 22.04 32.68 10.36
C SER A 21 20.72 32.61 11.15
N PHE A 22 20.80 32.31 12.44
CA PHE A 22 19.60 32.19 13.28
C PHE A 22 18.80 33.51 13.35
N ALA A 23 19.50 34.65 13.40
CA ALA A 23 18.86 35.97 13.38
C ALA A 23 18.06 36.20 12.10
N GLU A 24 18.60 35.74 10.96
CA GLU A 24 17.93 35.84 9.67
C GLU A 24 16.75 34.88 9.56
N ALA A 25 16.86 33.66 10.10
CA ALA A 25 15.74 32.71 10.15
C ALA A 25 14.55 33.28 10.93
N ILE A 26 14.79 33.88 12.11
CA ILE A 26 13.74 34.55 12.91
C ILE A 26 13.08 35.69 12.14
N LYS A 27 13.85 36.45 11.36
CA LYS A 27 13.31 37.56 10.56
C LYS A 27 12.48 37.07 9.37
N ARG A 28 12.93 36.01 8.69
CA ARG A 28 12.27 35.48 7.48
C ARG A 28 11.01 34.67 7.79
N PHE A 29 10.93 33.98 8.92
CA PHE A 29 9.83 33.06 9.22
C PHE A 29 8.43 33.72 9.30
N PRO A 30 8.26 34.92 9.89
CA PRO A 30 6.97 35.60 9.88
C PRO A 30 6.51 36.07 8.50
N GLU A 31 7.44 36.24 7.55
CA GLU A 31 7.19 36.77 6.20
C GLU A 31 6.83 35.68 5.17
N ILE A 32 6.72 34.41 5.59
CA ILE A 32 6.42 33.31 4.67
C ILE A 32 5.01 33.49 4.05
N PRO A 33 4.85 33.22 2.74
CA PRO A 33 3.64 33.59 2.01
C PRO A 33 2.48 32.60 2.25
N TRP A 34 1.27 33.08 2.00
CA TRP A 34 0.11 32.24 1.67
C TRP A 34 0.15 31.91 0.17
N LEU A 35 0.17 30.63 -0.18
CA LEU A 35 0.25 30.19 -1.58
C LEU A 35 -1.15 30.03 -2.18
N ASN A 36 -1.34 30.44 -3.44
CA ASN A 36 -2.57 30.11 -4.17
C ASN A 36 -2.60 28.61 -4.52
N LEU A 37 -3.60 27.90 -4.01
CA LEU A 37 -3.78 26.45 -4.17
C LEU A 37 -4.60 26.13 -5.43
N GLY A 38 -3.94 25.94 -6.56
CA GLY A 38 -4.54 25.26 -7.72
C GLY A 38 -4.71 23.76 -7.48
N VAL A 39 -5.41 23.05 -8.39
CA VAL A 39 -5.72 21.60 -8.29
C VAL A 39 -4.53 20.76 -7.82
N TYR A 40 -3.38 20.91 -8.46
CA TYR A 40 -2.17 20.12 -8.15
C TYR A 40 -1.59 20.46 -6.78
N ARG A 41 -1.52 21.75 -6.41
CA ARG A 41 -1.01 22.19 -5.10
C ARG A 41 -1.94 21.80 -3.94
N ARG A 42 -3.19 21.44 -4.21
CA ARG A 42 -4.09 20.88 -3.19
C ARG A 42 -3.66 19.48 -2.75
N ALA A 43 -3.11 18.66 -3.66
CA ALA A 43 -2.54 17.37 -3.28
C ALA A 43 -1.38 17.56 -2.31
N ASP A 44 -0.47 18.51 -2.59
CA ASP A 44 0.64 18.86 -1.71
C ASP A 44 0.15 19.31 -0.32
N TRP A 45 -0.89 20.15 -0.30
CA TRP A 45 -1.51 20.63 0.94
C TRP A 45 -2.09 19.47 1.77
N VAL A 46 -2.82 18.56 1.14
CA VAL A 46 -3.37 17.37 1.81
C VAL A 46 -2.24 16.44 2.28
N ALA A 47 -1.19 16.26 1.49
CA ALA A 47 -0.03 15.45 1.86
C ALA A 47 0.65 15.97 3.14
N ASN A 48 0.76 17.30 3.30
CA ASN A 48 1.33 17.90 4.51
C ASN A 48 0.51 17.60 5.77
N GLY A 49 -0.81 17.68 5.66
CA GLY A 49 -1.69 17.25 6.75
C GLY A 49 -1.60 15.75 7.03
N LEU A 50 -1.51 14.94 5.97
CA LEU A 50 -1.40 13.49 6.08
C LEU A 50 -0.08 13.04 6.72
N VAL A 51 1.02 13.79 6.55
CA VAL A 51 2.31 13.49 7.20
C VAL A 51 2.23 13.70 8.72
N ALA A 52 1.53 14.75 9.19
CA ALA A 52 1.35 15.01 10.63
C ALA A 52 0.30 14.10 11.31
N PHE A 53 -0.65 13.56 10.53
CA PHE A 53 -1.76 12.75 11.05
C PHE A 53 -1.31 11.49 11.81
N PRO A 54 -0.42 10.61 11.29
CA PRO A 54 0.02 9.40 11.96
C PRO A 54 0.68 9.68 13.31
N PHE A 55 1.42 10.77 13.41
CA PHE A 55 2.07 11.18 14.65
C PHE A 55 1.03 11.36 15.77
N GLY A 56 0.03 12.20 15.56
CA GLY A 56 -0.97 12.48 16.57
C GLY A 56 -1.86 11.27 16.86
N PHE A 57 -2.21 10.50 15.82
CA PHE A 57 -3.00 9.26 15.94
C PHE A 57 -2.31 8.21 16.81
N LEU A 58 -1.01 7.95 16.58
CA LEU A 58 -0.25 6.95 17.33
C LEU A 58 0.02 7.37 18.77
N LEU A 59 0.28 8.66 19.01
CA LEU A 59 0.46 9.19 20.38
C LEU A 59 -0.84 9.10 21.18
N ALA A 60 -1.98 9.43 20.57
CA ALA A 60 -3.28 9.27 21.22
C ALA A 60 -3.55 7.81 21.58
N GLY A 61 -3.14 6.86 20.74
CA GLY A 61 -3.24 5.44 21.04
C GLY A 61 -2.30 4.95 22.13
N ALA A 62 -1.09 5.50 22.21
CA ALA A 62 -0.17 5.21 23.31
C ALA A 62 -0.67 5.75 24.66
N ALA A 63 -1.39 6.87 24.65
CA ALA A 63 -2.01 7.47 25.83
C ALA A 63 -3.32 6.77 26.25
N ASP A 64 -4.01 6.10 25.31
CA ASP A 64 -5.30 5.46 25.52
C ASP A 64 -5.18 4.08 26.20
N ARG A 65 -5.04 4.07 27.53
CA ARG A 65 -4.83 2.83 28.30
C ARG A 65 -6.12 2.01 28.51
N ASP A 66 -7.22 2.69 28.83
CA ASP A 66 -8.45 2.03 29.27
C ASP A 66 -9.56 2.04 28.21
N SER A 67 -9.31 2.64 27.03
CA SER A 67 -10.32 2.86 25.98
C SER A 67 -11.56 3.63 26.48
N ARG A 68 -11.40 4.41 27.57
CA ARG A 68 -12.43 5.25 28.18
C ARG A 68 -12.04 6.71 28.02
N THR A 69 -13.02 7.57 27.76
CA THR A 69 -12.82 9.02 27.65
C THR A 69 -12.87 9.64 29.04
N THR A 70 -11.79 9.48 29.80
CA THR A 70 -11.63 10.10 31.13
C THR A 70 -11.11 11.53 31.00
N GLY A 71 -11.29 12.36 32.04
CA GLY A 71 -10.69 13.71 32.07
C GLY A 71 -9.17 13.69 31.90
N ARG A 72 -8.49 12.66 32.42
CA ARG A 72 -7.05 12.43 32.21
C ARG A 72 -6.72 12.19 30.74
N TYR A 73 -7.53 11.39 30.04
CA TYR A 73 -7.34 11.14 28.61
C TYR A 73 -7.62 12.39 27.77
N ALA A 74 -8.65 13.17 28.12
CA ALA A 74 -8.93 14.45 27.47
C ALA A 74 -7.76 15.45 27.63
N LEU A 75 -7.17 15.53 28.83
CA LEU A 75 -5.98 16.37 29.07
C LEU A 75 -4.77 15.86 28.27
N ALA A 76 -4.58 14.54 28.18
CA ALA A 76 -3.53 13.96 27.34
C ALA A 76 -3.73 14.28 25.86
N LEU A 77 -4.96 14.18 25.35
CA LEU A 77 -5.30 14.57 23.97
C LEU A 77 -5.00 16.05 23.71
N LEU A 78 -5.41 16.94 24.62
CA LEU A 78 -5.10 18.36 24.52
C LEU A 78 -3.59 18.60 24.48
N ALA A 79 -2.83 17.96 25.37
CA ALA A 79 -1.38 18.07 25.39
C ALA A 79 -0.73 17.57 24.08
N ILE A 80 -1.23 16.45 23.52
CA ILE A 80 -0.76 15.90 22.24
C ILE A 80 -1.06 16.88 21.09
N ILE A 81 -2.26 17.46 21.06
CA ILE A 81 -2.66 18.43 20.03
C ILE A 81 -1.76 19.67 20.12
N VAL A 82 -1.60 20.26 21.32
CA VAL A 82 -0.76 21.46 21.51
C VAL A 82 0.69 21.16 21.12
N PHE A 83 1.25 20.04 21.59
CA PHE A 83 2.60 19.63 21.25
C PHE A 83 2.77 19.35 19.75
N GLY A 84 1.78 18.72 19.11
CA GLY A 84 1.79 18.43 17.68
C GLY A 84 1.77 19.69 16.82
N ASN A 85 0.92 20.64 17.15
CA ASN A 85 0.87 21.93 16.45
C ASN A 85 2.18 22.71 16.64
N ALA A 86 2.73 22.75 17.87
CA ALA A 86 4.02 23.37 18.12
C ALA A 86 5.17 22.69 17.34
N LEU A 87 5.14 21.36 17.25
CA LEU A 87 6.11 20.58 16.47
C LEU A 87 6.03 20.88 14.98
N VAL A 88 4.82 21.00 14.40
CA VAL A 88 4.63 21.37 13.00
C VAL A 88 5.24 22.74 12.70
N VAL A 89 4.96 23.74 13.56
CA VAL A 89 5.56 25.08 13.43
C VAL A 89 7.09 25.04 13.53
N ALA A 90 7.62 24.26 14.50
CA ALA A 90 9.04 24.09 14.66
C ALA A 90 9.71 23.39 13.47
N ILE A 91 9.01 22.44 12.83
CA ILE A 91 9.48 21.75 11.62
C ILE A 91 9.52 22.72 10.44
N GLU A 92 8.47 23.52 10.21
CA GLU A 92 8.48 24.52 9.14
C GLU A 92 9.59 25.56 9.35
N PHE A 93 9.83 25.95 10.60
CA PHE A 93 10.97 26.81 10.95
C PHE A 93 12.31 26.13 10.66
N LEU A 94 12.45 24.85 11.01
CA LEU A 94 13.64 24.04 10.73
C LEU A 94 13.92 23.91 9.22
N GLN A 95 12.87 23.86 8.39
CA GLN A 95 12.99 23.80 6.93
C GLN A 95 13.65 25.04 6.31
N LEU A 96 13.82 26.15 7.05
CA LEU A 96 14.65 27.27 6.58
C LEU A 96 16.13 26.88 6.39
N TRP A 97 16.63 25.92 7.18
CA TRP A 97 17.97 25.35 7.03
C TRP A 97 18.00 24.11 6.16
N TYR A 98 16.86 23.44 5.98
CA TYR A 98 16.70 22.29 5.10
C TYR A 98 15.63 22.59 4.05
N PRO A 99 15.89 23.56 3.14
CA PRO A 99 14.88 24.04 2.21
C PRO A 99 14.51 22.94 1.22
N ARG A 100 13.43 22.23 1.56
CA ARG A 100 12.83 21.17 0.75
C ARG A 100 12.04 21.75 -0.41
N ARG A 101 11.21 22.74 -0.09
CA ARG A 101 10.39 23.58 -0.99
C ARG A 101 10.21 24.95 -0.34
N THR A 102 9.51 25.86 -1.00
CA THR A 102 9.15 27.16 -0.41
C THR A 102 8.29 26.95 0.83
N VAL A 103 8.82 27.32 2.00
CA VAL A 103 8.06 27.34 3.26
C VAL A 103 6.80 28.20 3.11
N SER A 104 5.69 27.79 3.70
CA SER A 104 4.42 28.51 3.52
C SER A 104 3.46 28.38 4.70
N GLN A 105 2.62 29.40 4.88
CA GLN A 105 1.55 29.36 5.89
C GLN A 105 0.54 28.24 5.63
N ASN A 106 0.37 27.86 4.36
CA ASN A 106 -0.52 26.76 3.95
C ASN A 106 -0.05 25.42 4.53
N ASP A 107 1.25 25.18 4.53
CA ASP A 107 1.86 23.94 5.00
C ASP A 107 1.75 23.82 6.52
N ILE A 108 1.98 24.92 7.25
CA ILE A 108 1.70 25.00 8.68
C ILE A 108 0.23 24.70 8.96
N ALA A 109 -0.70 25.37 8.26
CA ALA A 109 -2.13 25.16 8.46
C ALA A 109 -2.55 23.70 8.19
N ALA A 110 -2.07 23.11 7.10
CA ALA A 110 -2.32 21.70 6.78
C ALA A 110 -1.76 20.77 7.86
N GLY A 111 -0.51 20.95 8.26
CA GLY A 111 0.14 20.14 9.29
C GLY A 111 -0.58 20.25 10.63
N CYS A 112 -1.01 21.45 11.03
CA CYS A 112 -1.80 21.70 12.24
C CYS A 112 -3.16 20.99 12.21
N ILE A 113 -3.85 21.01 11.06
CA ILE A 113 -5.08 20.23 10.85
C ILE A 113 -4.78 18.73 11.03
N GLY A 114 -3.74 18.20 10.40
CA GLY A 114 -3.32 16.81 10.55
C GLY A 114 -2.98 16.42 11.99
N ALA A 115 -2.19 17.25 12.67
CA ALA A 115 -1.81 17.08 14.08
C ALA A 115 -2.99 17.16 15.05
N THR A 116 -4.09 17.79 14.65
CA THR A 116 -5.32 17.92 15.44
C THR A 116 -6.32 16.80 15.14
N ILE A 117 -6.55 16.48 13.87
CA ILE A 117 -7.47 15.42 13.46
C ILE A 117 -6.91 14.04 13.83
N GLY A 118 -5.59 13.82 13.71
CA GLY A 118 -4.95 12.53 14.02
C GLY A 118 -5.30 12.00 15.42
N PRO A 119 -5.05 12.75 16.51
CA PRO A 119 -5.40 12.33 17.86
C PRO A 119 -6.90 12.09 18.05
N LEU A 120 -7.75 12.92 17.43
CA LEU A 120 -9.21 12.78 17.54
C LEU A 120 -9.72 11.53 16.82
N ALA A 121 -9.17 11.24 15.64
CA ALA A 121 -9.51 10.08 14.83
C ALA A 121 -9.20 8.75 15.54
N TRP A 122 -8.25 8.73 16.49
CA TRP A 122 -7.96 7.53 17.30
C TRP A 122 -9.21 6.97 17.98
N MET A 123 -10.10 7.83 18.48
CA MET A 123 -11.29 7.36 19.21
C MET A 123 -12.27 6.61 18.30
N PHE A 124 -12.37 7.02 17.04
CA PHE A 124 -13.32 6.48 16.07
C PHE A 124 -12.75 5.33 15.25
N VAL A 125 -11.44 5.34 14.99
CA VAL A 125 -10.76 4.36 14.14
C VAL A 125 -9.81 3.49 14.94
N GLY A 126 -8.96 4.09 15.76
CA GLY A 126 -7.92 3.40 16.53
C GLY A 126 -8.48 2.47 17.60
N ARG A 127 -9.42 2.92 18.44
CA ARG A 127 -10.08 2.09 19.46
C ARG A 127 -10.75 0.85 18.86
N PRO A 128 -11.64 0.98 17.85
CA PRO A 128 -12.22 -0.19 17.18
C PRO A 128 -11.17 -1.09 16.53
N ALA A 129 -10.16 -0.52 15.87
CA ALA A 129 -9.11 -1.29 15.23
C ALA A 129 -8.28 -2.10 16.23
N VAL A 130 -7.92 -1.51 17.39
CA VAL A 130 -7.21 -2.23 18.45
C VAL A 130 -8.11 -3.29 19.10
N ALA A 131 -9.40 -3.00 19.29
CA ALA A 131 -10.35 -3.99 19.79
C ALA A 131 -10.47 -5.19 18.84
N ALA A 132 -10.60 -4.92 17.53
CA ALA A 132 -10.57 -5.91 16.47
C ALA A 132 -9.26 -6.71 16.47
N TRP A 133 -8.11 -6.02 16.58
CA TRP A 133 -6.80 -6.66 16.65
C TRP A 133 -6.65 -7.55 17.88
N ARG A 134 -7.15 -7.12 19.05
CA ARG A 134 -7.15 -7.94 20.28
C ARG A 134 -8.01 -9.19 20.10
N GLN A 135 -9.14 -9.09 19.41
CA GLN A 135 -9.95 -10.26 19.05
C GLN A 135 -9.14 -11.18 18.15
N VAL A 136 -8.55 -10.67 17.07
CA VAL A 136 -7.71 -11.45 16.13
C VAL A 136 -6.53 -12.11 16.82
N ARG A 137 -5.83 -11.42 17.73
CA ARG A 137 -4.69 -11.97 18.48
C ARG A 137 -5.07 -13.11 19.43
N ARG A 138 -6.29 -13.08 19.96
CA ARG A 138 -6.83 -14.15 20.83
C ARG A 138 -7.36 -15.34 20.05
N LEU A 139 -7.57 -15.17 18.75
CA LEU A 139 -7.97 -16.28 17.91
C LEU A 139 -6.87 -17.34 17.92
N THR A 140 -7.25 -18.55 18.30
CA THR A 140 -6.47 -19.74 18.03
C THR A 140 -6.45 -19.96 16.52
N TRP A 141 -5.32 -20.43 16.00
CA TRP A 141 -5.20 -20.69 14.57
C TRP A 141 -5.95 -22.01 14.30
N ASP A 142 -7.27 -21.94 14.18
CA ASP A 142 -8.22 -23.01 13.89
C ASP A 142 -9.24 -22.57 12.80
N GLY A 143 -10.03 -23.52 12.27
CA GLY A 143 -10.92 -23.27 11.12
C GLY A 143 -11.92 -22.11 11.32
N PRO A 144 -12.70 -22.06 12.42
CA PRO A 144 -13.63 -20.96 12.67
C PRO A 144 -12.94 -19.59 12.80
N SER A 145 -11.78 -19.57 13.46
CA SER A 145 -10.97 -18.36 13.61
C SER A 145 -10.40 -17.87 12.28
N SER A 146 -10.02 -18.78 11.38
CA SER A 146 -9.52 -18.46 10.05
C SER A 146 -10.52 -17.66 9.21
N ARG A 147 -11.81 -18.07 9.21
CA ARG A 147 -12.87 -17.31 8.51
C ARG A 147 -13.00 -15.88 9.02
N ARG A 148 -12.82 -15.67 10.33
CA ARG A 148 -12.85 -14.34 10.93
C ARG A 148 -11.61 -13.53 10.54
N ILE A 149 -10.42 -14.13 10.54
CA ILE A 149 -9.17 -13.49 10.10
C ILE A 149 -9.28 -13.08 8.63
N THR A 150 -9.77 -13.96 7.74
CA THR A 150 -9.93 -13.64 6.32
C THR A 150 -11.00 -12.59 6.07
N GLY A 151 -12.07 -12.54 6.89
CA GLY A 151 -13.01 -11.42 6.90
C GLY A 151 -12.35 -10.08 7.25
N TRP A 152 -11.46 -10.05 8.26
CA TRP A 152 -10.68 -8.84 8.56
C TRP A 152 -9.69 -8.48 7.45
N LEU A 153 -9.03 -9.47 6.84
CA LEU A 153 -8.15 -9.25 5.68
C LEU A 153 -8.92 -8.68 4.49
N LEU A 154 -10.15 -9.14 4.25
CA LEU A 154 -11.03 -8.58 3.22
C LEU A 154 -11.34 -7.11 3.50
N LEU A 155 -11.77 -6.79 4.72
CA LEU A 155 -12.08 -5.40 5.09
C LEU A 155 -10.84 -4.50 4.98
N MET A 156 -9.69 -4.97 5.43
CA MET A 156 -8.42 -4.26 5.30
C MET A 156 -8.05 -4.02 3.84
N TYR A 157 -8.17 -5.06 2.99
CA TYR A 157 -7.89 -4.96 1.56
C TYR A 157 -8.83 -3.98 0.86
N LEU A 158 -10.14 -4.04 1.13
CA LEU A 158 -11.12 -3.10 0.60
C LEU A 158 -10.83 -1.66 1.05
N SER A 159 -10.45 -1.47 2.30
CA SER A 159 -10.08 -0.14 2.83
C SER A 159 -8.84 0.41 2.12
N LEU A 160 -7.82 -0.43 1.89
CA LEU A 160 -6.62 -0.06 1.13
C LEU A 160 -6.94 0.26 -0.33
N LEU A 161 -7.86 -0.49 -0.95
CA LEU A 161 -8.29 -0.27 -2.32
C LEU A 161 -9.02 1.07 -2.48
N ILE A 162 -9.91 1.40 -1.55
CA ILE A 162 -10.59 2.71 -1.47
C ILE A 162 -9.61 3.84 -1.21
N ALA A 163 -8.66 3.66 -0.27
CA ALA A 163 -7.64 4.67 0.00
C ALA A 163 -6.75 4.91 -1.22
N TYR A 164 -6.34 3.84 -1.91
CA TYR A 164 -5.55 3.95 -3.13
C TYR A 164 -6.33 4.62 -4.26
N SER A 165 -7.64 4.35 -4.41
CA SER A 165 -8.44 4.93 -5.49
C SER A 165 -8.54 6.46 -5.42
N VAL A 166 -8.42 7.06 -4.24
CA VAL A 166 -8.48 8.51 -4.08
C VAL A 166 -7.13 9.22 -4.15
N LEU A 167 -6.00 8.50 -4.11
CA LEU A 167 -4.67 9.08 -4.31
C LEU A 167 -4.51 9.61 -5.77
N PRO A 168 -3.85 10.77 -5.99
CA PRO A 168 -3.05 11.56 -5.04
C PRO A 168 -3.82 12.63 -4.24
N LEU A 169 -5.16 12.59 -4.20
CA LEU A 169 -6.02 13.54 -3.47
C LEU A 169 -6.12 14.93 -4.13
N ASP A 170 -5.90 15.02 -5.44
CA ASP A 170 -6.15 16.20 -6.27
C ASP A 170 -7.64 16.32 -6.64
N ILE A 171 -8.48 16.47 -5.62
CA ILE A 171 -9.94 16.56 -5.74
C ILE A 171 -10.31 17.83 -6.52
N MET A 172 -11.21 17.67 -7.49
CA MET A 172 -11.82 18.75 -8.27
C MET A 172 -13.02 19.35 -7.53
N PHE A 173 -13.07 20.67 -7.41
CA PHE A 173 -14.16 21.40 -6.74
C PHE A 173 -14.91 22.36 -7.67
N SER A 174 -14.33 22.75 -8.81
CA SER A 174 -14.95 23.72 -9.72
C SER A 174 -15.35 23.11 -11.06
N GLY A 175 -16.43 23.61 -11.67
CA GLY A 175 -16.91 23.14 -12.98
C GLY A 175 -15.86 23.22 -14.09
N ASN A 176 -14.98 24.23 -14.04
CA ASN A 176 -13.88 24.39 -15.00
C ASN A 176 -12.86 23.23 -14.91
N GLU A 177 -12.59 22.71 -13.71
CA GLU A 177 -11.70 21.56 -13.50
C GLU A 177 -12.31 20.27 -14.07
N TRP A 178 -13.63 20.09 -13.90
CA TRP A 178 -14.37 18.98 -14.51
C TRP A 178 -14.33 19.04 -16.04
N GLN A 179 -14.52 20.23 -16.62
CA GLN A 179 -14.41 20.43 -18.06
C GLN A 179 -12.98 20.17 -18.56
N ALA A 180 -11.96 20.60 -17.83
CA ALA A 180 -10.57 20.32 -18.15
C ALA A 180 -10.26 18.81 -18.11
N LYS A 181 -10.78 18.06 -17.12
CA LYS A 181 -10.63 16.60 -17.04
C LYS A 181 -11.33 15.89 -18.22
N TRP A 182 -12.51 16.38 -18.61
CA TRP A 182 -13.23 15.89 -19.79
C TRP A 182 -12.43 16.11 -21.08
N GLN A 183 -11.92 17.32 -21.28
CA GLN A 183 -11.07 17.65 -22.43
C GLN A 183 -9.76 16.85 -22.45
N ALA A 184 -9.21 16.52 -21.28
CA ALA A 184 -8.06 15.64 -21.14
C ALA A 184 -8.36 14.16 -21.43
N GLY A 185 -9.60 13.79 -21.76
CA GLY A 185 -9.99 12.42 -22.12
C GLY A 185 -9.93 11.43 -20.95
N ARG A 186 -10.00 11.92 -19.70
CA ARG A 186 -9.89 11.07 -18.50
C ARG A 186 -11.22 10.44 -18.08
N PHE A 187 -12.33 10.85 -18.70
CA PHE A 187 -13.58 10.08 -18.71
C PHE A 187 -13.63 9.30 -20.01
N ALA A 188 -13.45 7.98 -19.94
CA ALA A 188 -13.34 7.14 -21.12
C ALA A 188 -14.14 5.84 -20.96
N TRP A 189 -14.63 5.28 -22.05
CA TRP A 189 -15.24 3.95 -22.01
C TRP A 189 -14.20 2.85 -21.80
N VAL A 190 -13.11 2.93 -22.57
CA VAL A 190 -11.97 2.03 -22.51
C VAL A 190 -10.71 2.90 -22.42
N PRO A 191 -9.78 2.61 -21.50
CA PRO A 191 -8.54 3.36 -21.39
C PRO A 191 -7.70 3.19 -22.68
N GLU A 192 -6.83 4.16 -22.96
CA GLU A 192 -5.70 4.00 -23.89
C GLU A 192 -6.02 3.66 -25.37
N LEU A 193 -7.29 3.75 -25.81
CA LEU A 193 -7.65 3.52 -27.23
C LEU A 193 -6.87 4.39 -28.22
N ASN A 194 -6.50 5.61 -27.81
CA ASN A 194 -5.69 6.51 -28.61
C ASN A 194 -4.28 5.95 -28.89
N LEU A 195 -3.67 5.22 -27.95
CA LEU A 195 -2.34 4.61 -28.14
C LEU A 195 -2.40 3.47 -29.16
N VAL A 196 -3.47 2.68 -29.16
CA VAL A 196 -3.70 1.61 -30.14
C VAL A 196 -3.79 2.17 -31.57
N SER A 197 -4.38 3.35 -31.73
CA SER A 197 -4.49 4.00 -33.05
C SER A 197 -3.16 4.51 -33.61
N ILE A 198 -2.18 4.77 -32.74
CA ILE A 198 -0.85 5.29 -33.12
C ILE A 198 0.15 4.14 -33.33
N ASP A 199 0.15 3.15 -32.44
CA ASP A 199 0.99 1.95 -32.52
C ASP A 199 0.17 0.73 -32.13
N LEU A 200 -0.22 -0.07 -33.12
CA LEU A 200 -1.10 -1.22 -32.90
C LEU A 200 -0.47 -2.23 -31.95
N GLN A 201 0.83 -2.54 -32.09
CA GLN A 201 1.47 -3.58 -31.29
C GLN A 201 1.68 -3.12 -29.85
N ARG A 202 2.31 -1.96 -29.65
CA ARG A 202 2.56 -1.44 -28.30
C ARG A 202 1.25 -1.05 -27.62
N GLY A 203 0.35 -0.37 -28.32
CA GLY A 203 -0.94 0.04 -27.79
C GLY A 203 -1.79 -1.16 -27.36
N THR A 204 -1.87 -2.23 -28.17
CA THR A 204 -2.62 -3.44 -27.79
C THR A 204 -2.02 -4.12 -26.56
N LEU A 205 -0.69 -4.19 -26.46
CA LEU A 205 -0.01 -4.75 -25.29
C LEU A 205 -0.29 -3.92 -24.03
N HIS A 206 -0.17 -2.59 -24.11
CA HIS A 206 -0.46 -1.69 -23.00
C HIS A 206 -1.91 -1.80 -22.52
N LEU A 207 -2.86 -1.81 -23.47
CA LEU A 207 -4.27 -2.02 -23.18
C LEU A 207 -4.53 -3.38 -22.52
N ALA A 208 -3.95 -4.46 -23.05
CA ALA A 208 -4.11 -5.78 -22.47
C ALA A 208 -3.57 -5.83 -21.03
N LEU A 209 -2.39 -5.25 -20.79
CA LEU A 209 -1.80 -5.18 -19.46
C LEU A 209 -2.62 -4.32 -18.50
N SER A 210 -3.13 -3.17 -18.92
CA SER A 210 -3.94 -2.30 -18.08
C SER A 210 -5.24 -2.98 -17.65
N LEU A 211 -5.94 -3.65 -18.59
CA LEU A 211 -7.15 -4.43 -18.29
C LEU A 211 -6.87 -5.62 -17.38
N VAL A 212 -5.78 -6.37 -17.60
CA VAL A 212 -5.37 -7.48 -16.74
C VAL A 212 -5.05 -6.99 -15.33
N LEU A 213 -4.35 -5.86 -15.19
CA LEU A 213 -4.06 -5.26 -13.89
C LEU A 213 -5.33 -4.77 -13.20
N SER A 214 -6.30 -4.21 -13.94
CA SER A 214 -7.61 -3.81 -13.40
C SER A 214 -8.40 -5.02 -12.91
N ALA A 215 -8.39 -6.14 -13.61
CA ALA A 215 -9.00 -7.38 -13.15
C ALA A 215 -8.27 -7.98 -11.93
N ALA A 216 -6.93 -8.03 -11.98
CA ALA A 216 -6.11 -8.60 -10.90
C ALA A 216 -6.34 -7.89 -9.54
N ARG A 217 -6.63 -6.59 -9.55
CA ARG A 217 -6.97 -5.81 -8.33
C ARG A 217 -8.19 -6.36 -7.58
N MET A 218 -9.16 -6.94 -8.28
CA MET A 218 -10.39 -7.46 -7.66
C MET A 218 -10.33 -8.96 -7.34
N LEU A 219 -9.32 -9.67 -7.83
CA LEU A 219 -9.14 -11.12 -7.57
C LEU A 219 -9.06 -11.44 -6.06
N PRO A 220 -8.27 -10.73 -5.23
CA PRO A 220 -8.24 -10.99 -3.79
C PRO A 220 -9.60 -10.79 -3.11
N VAL A 221 -10.43 -9.87 -3.58
CA VAL A 221 -11.79 -9.64 -3.05
C VAL A 221 -12.64 -10.89 -3.25
N GLY A 222 -12.70 -11.40 -4.48
CA GLY A 222 -13.46 -12.61 -4.80
C GLY A 222 -13.00 -13.83 -4.01
N LEU A 223 -11.68 -14.02 -3.91
CA LEU A 223 -11.08 -15.11 -3.15
C LEU A 223 -11.46 -15.02 -1.66
N LEU A 224 -11.24 -13.86 -1.04
CA LEU A 224 -11.49 -13.67 0.38
C LEU A 224 -12.98 -13.72 0.73
N LEU A 225 -13.88 -13.36 -0.18
CA LEU A 225 -15.32 -13.51 0.01
C LEU A 225 -15.75 -14.97 0.19
N VAL A 226 -15.15 -15.88 -0.58
CA VAL A 226 -15.42 -17.31 -0.44
C VAL A 226 -14.82 -17.85 0.86
N VAL A 227 -13.54 -17.54 1.13
CA VAL A 227 -12.84 -18.09 2.30
C VAL A 227 -13.37 -17.53 3.63
N SER A 228 -13.84 -16.29 3.66
CA SER A 228 -14.48 -15.69 4.86
C SER A 228 -15.90 -16.21 5.12
N GLY A 229 -16.49 -16.97 4.19
CA GLY A 229 -17.88 -17.42 4.28
C GLY A 229 -18.91 -16.32 4.00
N TRP A 230 -18.51 -15.16 3.47
CA TRP A 230 -19.39 -14.02 3.21
C TRP A 230 -20.11 -14.10 1.87
N ARG A 231 -20.29 -15.30 1.31
CA ARG A 231 -20.75 -15.52 -0.08
C ARG A 231 -22.03 -14.74 -0.44
N GLN A 232 -23.05 -14.72 0.42
CA GLN A 232 -24.30 -14.02 0.12
C GLN A 232 -24.18 -12.48 0.17
N ARG A 233 -23.44 -11.93 1.14
CA ARG A 233 -23.10 -10.50 1.19
C ARG A 233 -22.07 -10.11 0.12
N GLY A 234 -21.31 -11.09 -0.34
CA GLY A 234 -20.18 -10.95 -1.24
C GLY A 234 -20.57 -10.57 -2.65
N LEU A 235 -21.73 -10.99 -3.15
CA LEU A 235 -22.19 -10.57 -4.48
C LEU A 235 -22.47 -9.06 -4.53
N ALA A 236 -23.08 -8.50 -3.48
CA ALA A 236 -23.30 -7.05 -3.39
C ALA A 236 -21.96 -6.29 -3.34
N LEU A 237 -20.98 -6.80 -2.58
CA LEU A 237 -19.63 -6.22 -2.55
C LEU A 237 -18.92 -6.35 -3.91
N LEU A 238 -19.05 -7.49 -4.58
CA LEU A 238 -18.42 -7.74 -5.87
C LEU A 238 -18.95 -6.79 -6.96
N ILE A 239 -20.26 -6.52 -6.94
CA ILE A 239 -20.90 -5.60 -7.88
C ILE A 239 -20.59 -4.16 -7.49
N GLY A 240 -20.77 -3.81 -6.22
CA GLY A 240 -20.70 -2.44 -5.74
C GLY A 240 -19.29 -1.86 -5.64
N VAL A 241 -18.28 -2.65 -5.29
CA VAL A 241 -16.91 -2.14 -5.07
C VAL A 241 -16.28 -1.59 -6.35
N PRO A 242 -16.30 -2.29 -7.50
CA PRO A 242 -15.78 -1.73 -8.76
C PRO A 242 -16.48 -0.42 -9.15
N ILE A 243 -17.81 -0.35 -9.00
CA ILE A 243 -18.57 0.88 -9.27
C ILE A 243 -18.13 2.00 -8.31
N LEU A 244 -18.04 1.70 -7.01
CA LEU A 244 -17.62 2.66 -6.00
C LEU A 244 -16.22 3.21 -6.28
N ILE A 245 -15.28 2.35 -6.72
CA ILE A 245 -13.92 2.78 -7.09
C ILE A 245 -13.96 3.77 -8.24
N GLU A 246 -14.71 3.50 -9.31
CA GLU A 246 -14.84 4.42 -10.44
C GLU A 246 -15.49 5.75 -10.02
N LEU A 247 -16.52 5.70 -9.18
CA LEU A 247 -17.18 6.89 -8.63
C LEU A 247 -16.24 7.73 -7.74
N LEU A 248 -15.40 7.07 -6.94
CA LEU A 248 -14.39 7.74 -6.12
C LEU A 248 -13.25 8.33 -6.95
N GLN A 249 -12.94 7.75 -8.11
CA GLN A 249 -11.93 8.27 -9.04
C GLN A 249 -12.45 9.42 -9.92
N ALA A 250 -13.76 9.48 -10.17
CA ALA A 250 -14.38 10.54 -10.97
C ALA A 250 -13.97 11.96 -10.53
N PRO A 251 -14.03 12.35 -9.23
CA PRO A 251 -13.63 13.68 -8.78
C PRO A 251 -12.11 13.89 -8.66
N ILE A 252 -11.27 12.87 -8.90
CA ILE A 252 -9.81 12.96 -8.76
C ILE A 252 -9.20 13.32 -10.10
N PHE A 253 -8.57 14.49 -10.24
CA PHE A 253 -8.18 15.03 -11.54
C PHE A 253 -7.23 14.07 -12.28
N THR A 254 -6.21 13.53 -11.61
CA THR A 254 -5.18 12.64 -12.17
C THR A 254 -5.69 11.25 -12.55
N ARG A 255 -6.81 10.79 -11.98
CA ARG A 255 -7.32 9.44 -12.23
C ARG A 255 -8.19 9.37 -13.47
N PHE A 256 -8.09 8.25 -14.19
CA PHE A 256 -9.07 7.88 -15.20
C PHE A 256 -10.32 7.33 -14.52
N THR A 257 -11.46 7.53 -15.15
CA THR A 257 -12.70 6.87 -14.78
C THR A 257 -13.21 6.15 -16.00
N THR A 258 -13.21 4.82 -15.95
CA THR A 258 -13.54 4.00 -17.11
C THR A 258 -14.52 2.88 -16.82
N PHE A 259 -15.43 2.67 -17.78
CA PHE A 259 -16.38 1.58 -17.71
C PHE A 259 -15.68 0.21 -17.85
N ALA A 260 -14.65 0.13 -18.68
CA ALA A 260 -13.83 -1.08 -18.84
C ALA A 260 -13.19 -1.53 -17.52
N ASP A 261 -12.72 -0.61 -16.69
CA ASP A 261 -12.13 -0.95 -15.39
C ASP A 261 -13.16 -1.56 -14.43
N ALA A 262 -14.40 -1.07 -14.42
CA ALA A 262 -15.49 -1.67 -13.67
C ALA A 262 -15.81 -3.10 -14.15
N LEU A 263 -15.90 -3.32 -15.47
CA LEU A 263 -16.10 -4.64 -16.07
C LEU A 263 -14.97 -5.61 -15.72
N CYS A 264 -13.72 -5.17 -15.87
CA CYS A 264 -12.55 -5.94 -15.47
C CYS A 264 -12.58 -6.25 -13.97
N GLY A 265 -13.01 -5.30 -13.14
CA GLY A 265 -13.20 -5.51 -11.72
C GLY A 265 -14.18 -6.63 -11.40
N TRP A 266 -15.33 -6.70 -12.09
CA TRP A 266 -16.26 -7.81 -11.96
C TRP A 266 -15.65 -9.14 -12.43
N GLY A 267 -14.99 -9.15 -13.60
CA GLY A 267 -14.36 -10.35 -14.14
C GLY A 267 -13.26 -10.91 -13.23
N GLY A 268 -12.39 -10.04 -12.72
CA GLY A 268 -11.33 -10.41 -11.78
C GLY A 268 -11.88 -10.90 -10.44
N GLY A 269 -12.94 -10.24 -9.94
CA GLY A 269 -13.65 -10.68 -8.74
C GLY A 269 -14.32 -12.06 -8.91
N LEU A 270 -14.96 -12.32 -10.04
CA LEU A 270 -15.52 -13.63 -10.38
C LEU A 270 -14.44 -14.71 -10.44
N LEU A 271 -13.32 -14.42 -11.11
CA LEU A 271 -12.16 -15.32 -11.16
C LEU A 271 -11.64 -15.62 -9.75
N GLY A 272 -11.54 -14.61 -8.89
CA GLY A 272 -11.18 -14.78 -7.48
C GLY A 272 -12.12 -15.74 -6.73
N MET A 273 -13.42 -15.64 -6.95
CA MET A 273 -14.39 -16.58 -6.35
C MET A 273 -14.22 -18.00 -6.91
N VAL A 274 -13.99 -18.16 -8.20
CA VAL A 274 -13.71 -19.48 -8.81
C VAL A 274 -12.48 -20.10 -8.18
N VAL A 275 -11.39 -19.34 -8.04
CA VAL A 275 -10.17 -19.79 -7.34
C VAL A 275 -10.49 -20.19 -5.90
N GLY A 276 -11.29 -19.37 -5.19
CA GLY A 276 -11.74 -19.66 -3.82
C GLY A 276 -12.52 -20.96 -3.69
N LEU A 277 -13.36 -21.28 -4.67
CA LEU A 277 -14.14 -22.53 -4.70
C LEU A 277 -13.31 -23.75 -5.08
N GLN A 278 -12.24 -23.54 -5.85
CA GLN A 278 -11.33 -24.58 -6.31
C GLN A 278 -10.10 -24.73 -5.40
N LEU A 279 -10.09 -24.12 -4.20
CA LEU A 279 -8.92 -24.15 -3.32
C LEU A 279 -8.48 -25.55 -2.94
N GLU A 280 -9.42 -26.48 -2.72
CA GLU A 280 -9.08 -27.86 -2.34
C GLU A 280 -8.36 -28.63 -3.46
N PRO A 281 -8.90 -28.72 -4.70
CA PRO A 281 -8.17 -29.36 -5.79
C PRO A 281 -6.87 -28.64 -6.13
N ILE A 282 -6.84 -27.29 -6.05
CA ILE A 282 -5.60 -26.51 -6.22
C ILE A 282 -4.56 -26.91 -5.17
N ALA A 283 -4.96 -27.04 -3.91
CA ALA A 283 -4.06 -27.43 -2.83
C ALA A 283 -3.50 -28.84 -3.02
N ARG A 284 -4.35 -29.81 -3.42
CA ARG A 284 -3.90 -31.18 -3.73
C ARG A 284 -2.90 -31.22 -4.87
N PHE A 285 -3.10 -30.42 -5.91
CA PHE A 285 -2.13 -30.30 -7.01
C PHE A 285 -0.82 -29.67 -6.52
N ASN A 286 -0.94 -28.64 -5.69
CA ASN A 286 0.16 -27.91 -5.08
C ASN A 286 0.93 -28.70 -4.00
N ASP A 287 0.46 -29.88 -3.58
CA ASP A 287 1.20 -30.75 -2.65
C ASP A 287 2.45 -31.40 -3.25
N ARG A 288 2.56 -31.41 -4.58
CA ARG A 288 3.73 -31.92 -5.29
C ARG A 288 4.92 -30.96 -5.09
N LEU A 289 6.05 -31.49 -4.61
CA LEU A 289 7.29 -30.70 -4.42
C LEU A 289 7.69 -29.93 -5.68
N ALA A 290 7.58 -30.57 -6.86
CA ALA A 290 7.88 -29.94 -8.14
C ALA A 290 7.03 -28.69 -8.40
N VAL A 291 5.73 -28.72 -8.05
CA VAL A 291 4.82 -27.56 -8.22
C VAL A 291 5.20 -26.43 -7.27
N ARG A 292 5.58 -26.74 -6.03
CA ARG A 292 6.00 -25.73 -5.05
C ARG A 292 7.33 -25.07 -5.41
N VAL A 293 8.31 -25.87 -5.83
CA VAL A 293 9.59 -25.38 -6.31
C VAL A 293 9.39 -24.55 -7.57
N ALA A 294 8.58 -25.03 -8.52
CA ALA A 294 8.21 -24.25 -9.71
C ALA A 294 7.56 -22.93 -9.33
N ALA A 295 6.64 -22.89 -8.35
CA ALA A 295 6.02 -21.65 -7.89
C ALA A 295 7.05 -20.64 -7.35
N VAL A 296 8.05 -21.09 -6.57
CA VAL A 296 9.12 -20.22 -6.07
C VAL A 296 10.00 -19.71 -7.22
N VAL A 297 10.42 -20.60 -8.13
CA VAL A 297 11.26 -20.24 -9.28
C VAL A 297 10.53 -19.28 -10.21
N THR A 298 9.27 -19.54 -10.52
CA THR A 298 8.43 -18.66 -11.35
C THR A 298 8.20 -17.31 -10.66
N ALA A 299 7.92 -17.28 -9.35
CA ALA A 299 7.78 -16.02 -8.62
C ALA A 299 9.08 -15.22 -8.63
N LEU A 300 10.22 -15.86 -8.39
CA LEU A 300 11.53 -15.22 -8.42
C LEU A 300 11.85 -14.67 -9.81
N ALA A 301 11.63 -15.47 -10.86
CA ALA A 301 11.83 -15.05 -12.25
C ALA A 301 10.91 -13.87 -12.63
N ALA A 302 9.64 -13.91 -12.21
CA ALA A 302 8.70 -12.82 -12.44
C ALA A 302 9.11 -11.53 -11.72
N VAL A 303 9.62 -11.63 -10.48
CA VAL A 303 10.18 -10.47 -9.75
C VAL A 303 11.40 -9.92 -10.50
N VAL A 304 12.37 -10.76 -10.87
CA VAL A 304 13.55 -10.30 -11.61
C VAL A 304 13.14 -9.63 -12.93
N MET A 305 12.22 -10.23 -13.69
CA MET A 305 11.70 -9.66 -14.94
C MET A 305 10.95 -8.34 -14.72
N ALA A 306 10.16 -8.22 -13.65
CA ALA A 306 9.42 -7.00 -13.36
C ALA A 306 10.34 -5.81 -13.04
N PHE A 307 11.48 -6.07 -12.40
CA PHE A 307 12.43 -5.04 -11.97
C PHE A 307 13.52 -4.73 -12.99
N LEU A 308 13.99 -5.73 -13.73
CA LEU A 308 15.12 -5.59 -14.64
C LEU A 308 14.70 -5.70 -16.11
N GLY A 309 13.56 -6.31 -16.42
CA GLY A 309 13.16 -6.62 -17.81
C GLY A 309 12.81 -5.41 -18.68
N ARG A 310 12.74 -4.20 -18.10
CA ARG A 310 12.51 -2.94 -18.83
C ARG A 310 13.79 -2.14 -19.08
N TYR A 311 14.97 -2.76 -18.94
CA TYR A 311 16.22 -2.07 -19.25
C TYR A 311 16.29 -1.72 -20.72
N GLU A 312 16.82 -0.53 -21.03
CA GLU A 312 16.99 -0.06 -22.40
C GLU A 312 18.42 -0.29 -22.88
N ARG A 313 19.39 -0.06 -21.98
CA ARG A 313 20.82 -0.22 -22.25
C ARG A 313 21.62 -0.43 -20.97
N ILE A 314 22.87 -0.85 -21.15
CA ILE A 314 23.87 -0.88 -20.08
C ILE A 314 24.35 0.56 -19.80
N ALA A 315 24.53 0.88 -18.52
CA ALA A 315 25.02 2.17 -18.07
C ALA A 315 26.50 2.37 -18.43
N SER A 316 26.89 3.62 -18.70
CA SER A 316 28.30 4.01 -18.87
C SER A 316 29.03 4.09 -17.53
N ASP A 317 30.36 4.06 -17.56
CA ASP A 317 31.18 4.10 -16.34
C ASP A 317 30.89 5.33 -15.45
N ALA A 318 30.63 6.49 -16.07
CA ALA A 318 30.27 7.71 -15.36
C ALA A 318 28.90 7.61 -14.69
N GLU A 319 27.91 7.02 -15.38
CA GLU A 319 26.56 6.78 -14.82
C GLU A 319 26.62 5.79 -13.66
N VAL A 320 27.40 4.71 -13.80
CA VAL A 320 27.62 3.71 -12.74
C VAL A 320 28.28 4.35 -11.52
N ALA A 321 29.32 5.15 -11.69
CA ALA A 321 29.99 5.85 -10.59
C ALA A 321 29.04 6.81 -9.86
N TYR A 322 28.22 7.56 -10.61
CA TYR A 322 27.19 8.42 -10.04
C TYR A 322 26.14 7.62 -9.26
N ALA A 323 25.59 6.56 -9.86
CA ALA A 323 24.59 5.72 -9.22
C ALA A 323 25.10 5.05 -7.93
N TRP A 324 26.36 4.60 -7.90
CA TRP A 324 26.99 4.11 -6.67
C TRP A 324 27.11 5.18 -5.58
N SER A 325 27.36 6.44 -5.95
CA SER A 325 27.38 7.56 -4.97
C SER A 325 26.00 7.80 -4.33
N GLN A 326 24.92 7.47 -5.04
CA GLN A 326 23.53 7.64 -4.59
C GLN A 326 22.93 6.39 -3.93
N PHE A 327 23.58 5.23 -4.05
CA PHE A 327 23.05 3.94 -3.58
C PHE A 327 22.79 3.88 -2.07
N TRP A 328 23.59 4.62 -1.29
CA TRP A 328 23.50 4.70 0.18
C TRP A 328 22.84 5.99 0.66
N THR A 329 22.02 6.62 -0.19
CA THR A 329 21.24 7.79 0.23
C THR A 329 20.29 7.45 1.37
N PRO A 330 19.91 8.43 2.21
CA PRO A 330 18.94 8.21 3.27
C PRO A 330 17.63 7.58 2.75
N PRO A 331 16.99 6.68 3.51
CA PRO A 331 15.79 5.99 3.06
C PRO A 331 14.70 6.93 2.56
N PHE A 332 14.04 6.57 1.46
CA PHE A 332 12.92 7.31 0.88
C PHE A 332 13.24 8.63 0.17
N VAL A 333 14.50 9.05 0.08
CA VAL A 333 14.89 10.27 -0.69
C VAL A 333 14.45 10.17 -2.15
N LYS A 334 14.56 9.00 -2.78
CA LYS A 334 14.11 8.78 -4.17
C LYS A 334 12.62 9.04 -4.39
N TYR A 335 11.79 8.73 -3.40
CA TYR A 335 10.35 8.93 -3.47
C TYR A 335 9.97 10.41 -3.39
N TYR A 336 10.89 11.28 -2.98
CA TYR A 336 10.65 12.71 -2.89
C TYR A 336 10.57 13.40 -4.25
N TYR A 337 11.41 13.01 -5.20
CA TYR A 337 11.52 13.68 -6.51
C TYR A 337 10.50 13.19 -7.54
N THR A 338 9.59 12.29 -7.15
CA THR A 338 8.52 11.80 -8.00
C THR A 338 7.17 12.26 -7.44
N SER A 339 6.14 12.32 -8.28
CA SER A 339 4.81 12.69 -7.81
C SER A 339 4.30 11.72 -6.77
N GLU A 340 3.44 12.17 -5.85
CA GLU A 340 2.88 11.38 -4.75
C GLU A 340 2.24 10.08 -5.28
N PHE A 341 1.57 10.19 -6.42
CA PHE A 341 0.94 9.06 -7.08
C PHE A 341 1.98 8.04 -7.60
N MET A 342 3.04 8.50 -8.24
CA MET A 342 4.11 7.64 -8.77
C MET A 342 4.92 7.03 -7.63
N ALA A 343 5.21 7.79 -6.58
CA ALA A 343 5.86 7.33 -5.37
C ALA A 343 5.07 6.18 -4.73
N GLY A 344 3.78 6.41 -4.46
CA GLY A 344 2.89 5.42 -3.87
C GLY A 344 2.75 4.17 -4.75
N SER A 345 2.61 4.35 -6.06
CA SER A 345 2.50 3.24 -7.02
C SER A 345 3.78 2.40 -7.09
N ASN A 346 4.95 3.04 -7.05
CA ASN A 346 6.24 2.35 -7.05
C ASN A 346 6.43 1.55 -5.75
N LEU A 347 6.19 2.17 -4.59
CA LEU A 347 6.22 1.50 -3.29
C LEU A 347 5.29 0.29 -3.25
N MET A 348 4.04 0.47 -3.69
CA MET A 348 3.05 -0.61 -3.71
C MET A 348 3.43 -1.72 -4.70
N GLY A 349 3.91 -1.38 -5.89
CA GLY A 349 4.39 -2.34 -6.88
C GLY A 349 5.50 -3.24 -6.33
N LYS A 350 6.47 -2.64 -5.61
CA LYS A 350 7.55 -3.37 -4.93
C LYS A 350 7.04 -4.31 -3.85
N LEU A 351 6.15 -3.81 -2.98
CA LEU A 351 5.52 -4.60 -1.93
C LEU A 351 4.75 -5.79 -2.50
N ILE A 352 3.96 -5.57 -3.56
CA ILE A 352 3.17 -6.62 -4.23
C ILE A 352 4.08 -7.68 -4.84
N ALA A 353 5.10 -7.27 -5.62
CA ALA A 353 6.01 -8.19 -6.28
C ALA A 353 6.69 -9.14 -5.27
N PHE A 354 7.24 -8.59 -4.19
CA PHE A 354 7.86 -9.41 -3.15
C PHE A 354 6.86 -10.14 -2.26
N SER A 355 5.61 -9.68 -2.13
CA SER A 355 4.56 -10.45 -1.47
C SER A 355 4.22 -11.76 -2.19
N ILE A 356 4.26 -11.77 -3.53
CA ILE A 356 4.08 -13.00 -4.32
C ILE A 356 5.21 -13.98 -4.02
N LEU A 357 6.46 -13.49 -4.00
CA LEU A 357 7.62 -14.31 -3.64
C LEU A 357 7.53 -14.84 -2.20
N GLY A 358 7.15 -14.00 -1.24
CA GLY A 358 6.95 -14.41 0.15
C GLY A 358 5.85 -15.47 0.32
N GLY A 359 4.75 -15.35 -0.42
CA GLY A 359 3.70 -16.36 -0.48
C GLY A 359 4.18 -17.68 -1.08
N ALA A 360 4.96 -17.64 -2.17
CA ALA A 360 5.54 -18.83 -2.79
C ALA A 360 6.57 -19.53 -1.87
N LEU A 361 7.38 -18.77 -1.14
CA LEU A 361 8.30 -19.31 -0.13
C LEU A 361 7.50 -19.95 1.02
N CYS A 362 6.45 -19.29 1.50
CA CYS A 362 5.58 -19.87 2.53
C CYS A 362 4.96 -21.20 2.07
N ASN A 363 4.53 -21.28 0.81
CA ASN A 363 4.03 -22.50 0.18
C ASN A 363 5.06 -23.63 0.17
N ALA A 364 6.31 -23.33 -0.20
CA ALA A 364 7.38 -24.32 -0.22
C ALA A 364 7.61 -24.97 1.16
N PHE A 365 7.48 -24.20 2.24
CA PHE A 365 7.76 -24.66 3.60
C PHE A 365 6.52 -25.09 4.41
N SER A 366 5.31 -24.74 3.98
CA SER A 366 4.06 -25.07 4.69
C SER A 366 3.34 -26.22 4.00
N ARG A 367 2.94 -27.26 4.74
CA ARG A 367 2.12 -28.35 4.21
C ARG A 367 0.62 -28.06 4.46
N PRO A 368 -0.25 -28.05 3.43
CA PRO A 368 -1.70 -28.02 3.58
C PRO A 368 -2.18 -29.15 4.51
N GLY A 369 -3.15 -28.86 5.37
CA GLY A 369 -3.82 -29.87 6.22
C GLY A 369 -3.03 -30.40 7.42
N GLN A 370 -1.73 -30.12 7.54
CA GLN A 370 -0.98 -30.44 8.75
C GLN A 370 -1.09 -29.30 9.77
N ARG A 371 -1.82 -29.54 10.87
CA ARG A 371 -1.75 -28.72 12.11
C ARG A 371 -0.35 -28.90 12.71
N VAL A 372 0.65 -28.16 12.22
CA VAL A 372 2.01 -28.37 12.73
C VAL A 372 2.76 -27.06 12.81
N SER A 373 3.14 -26.77 14.06
CA SER A 373 4.28 -26.00 14.58
C SER A 373 4.61 -24.63 13.96
N PRO A 374 5.11 -23.68 14.78
CA PRO A 374 5.70 -22.45 14.24
C PRO A 374 6.72 -22.82 13.14
N PRO A 375 6.86 -21.99 12.09
CA PRO A 375 7.83 -22.22 11.05
C PRO A 375 9.18 -22.49 11.71
N ARG A 376 9.84 -23.58 11.32
CA ARG A 376 11.18 -23.89 11.84
C ARG A 376 12.05 -22.67 11.56
N LEU A 377 12.82 -22.23 12.55
CA LEU A 377 13.70 -21.05 12.44
C LEU A 377 14.50 -21.08 11.12
N ALA A 378 14.97 -22.26 10.73
CA ALA A 378 15.63 -22.52 9.46
C ALA A 378 14.82 -22.08 8.21
N SER A 379 13.52 -22.36 8.14
CA SER A 379 12.66 -21.95 7.02
C SER A 379 12.51 -20.43 6.96
N CYS A 380 12.40 -19.76 8.11
CA CYS A 380 12.38 -18.30 8.17
C CYS A 380 13.72 -17.71 7.71
N CYS A 381 14.85 -18.25 8.19
CA CYS A 381 16.18 -17.81 7.80
C CYS A 381 16.44 -18.00 6.30
N VAL A 382 16.09 -19.17 5.74
CA VAL A 382 16.25 -19.44 4.30
C VAL A 382 15.38 -18.49 3.47
N SER A 383 14.13 -18.27 3.87
CA SER A 383 13.23 -17.36 3.13
C SER A 383 13.72 -15.92 3.19
N LEU A 384 14.19 -15.47 4.35
CA LEU A 384 14.78 -14.14 4.51
C LEU A 384 16.06 -14.01 3.68
N ALA A 385 16.93 -15.02 3.67
CA ALA A 385 18.14 -15.02 2.87
C ALA A 385 17.84 -14.94 1.36
N ILE A 386 16.84 -15.67 0.87
CA ILE A 386 16.39 -15.60 -0.53
C ILE A 386 15.85 -14.20 -0.85
N VAL A 387 14.99 -13.64 0.00
CA VAL A 387 14.38 -12.33 -0.23
C VAL A 387 15.42 -11.20 -0.21
N VAL A 388 16.28 -11.17 0.81
CA VAL A 388 17.34 -10.18 0.94
C VAL A 388 18.37 -10.35 -0.18
N GLY A 389 18.78 -11.59 -0.48
CA GLY A 389 19.72 -11.88 -1.55
C GLY A 389 19.18 -11.45 -2.92
N ALA A 390 17.93 -11.78 -3.24
CA ALA A 390 17.28 -11.34 -4.47
C ALA A 390 17.13 -9.81 -4.52
N GLY A 391 16.72 -9.19 -3.41
CA GLY A 391 16.60 -7.74 -3.30
C GLY A 391 17.92 -7.02 -3.56
N VAL A 392 18.99 -7.43 -2.86
CA VAL A 392 20.33 -6.87 -3.05
C VAL A 392 20.83 -7.09 -4.49
N ALA A 393 20.62 -8.28 -5.06
CA ALA A 393 21.03 -8.57 -6.43
C ALA A 393 20.29 -7.67 -7.45
N ILE A 394 18.99 -7.44 -7.25
CA ILE A 394 18.18 -6.53 -8.07
C ILE A 394 18.69 -5.10 -7.94
N GLU A 395 18.84 -4.58 -6.71
CA GLU A 395 19.27 -3.20 -6.48
C GLU A 395 20.67 -2.93 -7.05
N ILE A 396 21.61 -3.87 -6.88
CA ILE A 396 22.95 -3.75 -7.47
C ILE A 396 22.85 -3.80 -8.99
N SER A 397 22.04 -4.71 -9.56
CA SER A 397 21.89 -4.82 -11.01
C SER A 397 21.28 -3.55 -11.63
N GLN A 398 20.37 -2.87 -10.93
CA GLN A 398 19.80 -1.60 -11.36
C GLN A 398 20.82 -0.47 -11.51
N ILE A 399 21.95 -0.52 -10.80
CA ILE A 399 23.05 0.45 -10.95
C ILE A 399 23.66 0.37 -12.36
N TYR A 400 23.69 -0.82 -12.96
CA TYR A 400 24.31 -1.07 -14.25
C TYR A 400 23.34 -0.97 -15.44
N LEU A 401 22.05 -0.72 -15.17
CA LEU A 401 20.98 -0.80 -16.17
C LEU A 401 20.16 0.50 -16.20
N VAL A 402 20.10 1.15 -17.36
CA VAL A 402 19.33 2.37 -17.58
C VAL A 402 17.90 2.00 -18.00
N PRO A 403 16.84 2.69 -17.53
CA PRO A 403 16.82 3.92 -16.71
C PRO A 403 16.65 3.68 -15.20
N PHE A 404 17.13 2.56 -14.68
CA PHE A 404 16.93 2.22 -13.27
C PHE A 404 17.89 2.96 -12.34
N TYR A 405 17.51 3.02 -11.07
CA TYR A 405 18.29 3.62 -10.00
C TYR A 405 18.21 2.69 -8.80
N GLY A 406 19.33 2.10 -8.40
CA GLY A 406 19.40 1.26 -7.21
C GLY A 406 19.37 2.09 -5.91
N ASP A 407 18.69 1.59 -4.88
CA ASP A 407 18.59 2.17 -3.54
C ASP A 407 18.63 1.03 -2.50
N ALA A 408 19.64 1.04 -1.63
CA ALA A 408 19.79 0.02 -0.59
C ALA A 408 18.58 -0.07 0.36
N ALA A 409 17.84 1.02 0.57
CA ALA A 409 16.67 1.05 1.42
C ALA A 409 15.49 0.25 0.84
N ASP A 410 15.44 0.05 -0.48
CA ASP A 410 14.39 -0.72 -1.14
C ASP A 410 14.40 -2.20 -0.71
N VAL A 411 15.54 -2.74 -0.27
CA VAL A 411 15.65 -4.10 0.29
C VAL A 411 14.76 -4.28 1.53
N LEU A 412 14.57 -3.23 2.34
CA LEU A 412 13.65 -3.27 3.48
C LEU A 412 12.20 -3.35 3.02
N ILE A 413 11.85 -2.62 1.96
CA ILE A 413 10.52 -2.67 1.34
C ILE A 413 10.25 -4.09 0.82
N TYR A 414 11.23 -4.72 0.18
CA TYR A 414 11.14 -6.10 -0.30
C TYR A 414 10.92 -7.10 0.83
N ALA A 415 11.66 -6.96 1.94
CA ALA A 415 11.48 -7.81 3.10
C ALA A 415 10.07 -7.68 3.72
N VAL A 416 9.55 -6.44 3.83
CA VAL A 416 8.18 -6.18 4.31
C VAL A 416 7.14 -6.79 3.37
N GLY A 417 7.29 -6.61 2.06
CA GLY A 417 6.42 -7.20 1.05
C GLY A 417 6.36 -8.72 1.19
N ALA A 418 7.52 -9.38 1.24
CA ALA A 418 7.61 -10.82 1.41
C ALA A 418 7.00 -11.31 2.73
N PHE A 419 7.20 -10.58 3.83
CA PHE A 419 6.58 -10.90 5.11
C PHE A 419 5.04 -10.84 5.05
N CYS A 420 4.48 -9.80 4.42
CA CYS A 420 3.04 -9.68 4.21
C CYS A 420 2.49 -10.86 3.38
N GLY A 421 3.16 -11.20 2.28
CA GLY A 421 2.80 -12.33 1.42
C GLY A 421 2.84 -13.69 2.13
N TRP A 422 3.86 -13.91 2.95
CA TRP A 422 3.98 -15.09 3.78
C TRP A 422 2.81 -15.21 4.77
N GLY A 423 2.50 -14.12 5.49
CA GLY A 423 1.38 -14.07 6.43
C GLY A 423 0.02 -14.32 5.76
N PHE A 424 -0.17 -13.74 4.56
CA PHE A 424 -1.38 -13.91 3.76
C PHE A 424 -1.56 -15.36 3.29
N TYR A 425 -0.53 -15.96 2.69
CA TYR A 425 -0.57 -17.34 2.21
C TYR A 425 -0.88 -18.31 3.34
N ARG A 426 -0.21 -18.15 4.49
CA ARG A 426 -0.46 -18.96 5.68
C ARG A 426 -1.92 -18.85 6.12
N SER A 427 -2.48 -17.64 6.15
CA SER A 427 -3.87 -17.43 6.55
C SER A 427 -4.87 -18.15 5.63
N ILE A 428 -4.62 -18.19 4.32
CA ILE A 428 -5.52 -18.80 3.34
C ILE A 428 -5.35 -20.33 3.27
N VAL A 429 -4.14 -20.82 3.02
CA VAL A 429 -3.93 -22.23 2.63
C VAL A 429 -3.91 -23.17 3.83
N THR A 430 -3.36 -22.74 4.97
CA THR A 430 -3.29 -23.64 6.14
C THR A 430 -4.63 -23.78 6.87
N TRP A 431 -5.59 -22.88 6.66
CA TRP A 431 -6.81 -22.83 7.48
C TRP A 431 -8.11 -22.52 6.73
N GLY A 432 -8.07 -22.03 5.49
CA GLY A 432 -9.27 -21.94 4.64
C GLY A 432 -9.77 -23.30 4.18
N LEU A 433 -8.89 -24.31 4.21
CA LEU A 433 -9.16 -25.70 3.79
C LEU A 433 -9.49 -26.65 4.95
N THR A 434 -9.50 -26.19 6.20
CA THR A 434 -9.96 -27.05 7.31
C THR A 434 -11.48 -27.22 7.20
N PRO A 435 -11.98 -28.45 6.99
CA PRO A 435 -13.42 -28.69 6.88
C PRO A 435 -14.14 -28.28 8.17
N ASP A 436 -15.34 -27.75 8.00
CA ASP A 436 -16.22 -27.41 9.10
C ASP A 436 -16.72 -28.71 9.74
N PRO A 437 -16.43 -29.01 11.01
CA PRO A 437 -16.97 -30.22 11.65
C PRO A 437 -18.52 -30.22 11.65
N SER A 438 -19.17 -29.05 11.49
CA SER A 438 -20.63 -28.97 11.38
C SER A 438 -21.20 -29.18 9.97
N SER A 439 -20.39 -29.16 8.89
CA SER A 439 -20.92 -29.38 7.52
C SER A 439 -21.10 -30.85 7.16
N ASN A 440 -20.56 -31.78 7.96
CA ASN A 440 -20.78 -33.21 7.78
C ASN A 440 -22.16 -33.70 8.27
N GLY A 441 -22.95 -32.85 8.95
CA GLY A 441 -24.25 -33.23 9.51
C GLY A 441 -25.48 -32.89 8.64
N SER A 442 -25.32 -32.09 7.59
CA SER A 442 -26.45 -31.54 6.82
C SER A 442 -26.66 -32.15 5.44
N TYR A 443 -25.71 -32.95 4.93
CA TYR A 443 -25.88 -33.66 3.65
C TYR A 443 -26.47 -35.08 3.79
N SER A 444 -26.56 -35.63 5.02
CA SER A 444 -27.09 -36.98 5.25
C SER A 444 -28.59 -37.05 5.53
N ARG A 445 -29.33 -35.93 5.53
CA ARG A 445 -30.79 -35.90 5.79
C ARG A 445 -31.65 -35.60 4.56
N LEU A 446 -31.08 -35.61 3.37
CA LEU A 446 -31.83 -35.45 2.10
C LEU A 446 -31.93 -36.76 1.29
N TYR A 447 -31.41 -37.87 1.82
CA TYR A 447 -31.51 -39.22 1.25
C TYR A 447 -31.76 -40.30 2.32
N GLN A 448 -32.66 -40.00 3.26
CA GLN A 448 -33.44 -40.95 4.05
C GLN A 448 -34.84 -40.35 4.20
#